data_AF-F0SY87-F1
#
_entry.id   AF-F0SY87-F1
#
_cell.length_a   1.000
_cell.length_b   1.000
_cell.length_c   1.000
_cell.angle_alpha   90.00
_cell.angle_beta   90.00
_cell.angle_gamma   90.00
#
_symmetry.space_group_name_H-M   'P 1'
#
loop_
_entity.id
_entity.type
_entity.pdbx_description
1 polymer ?
#
loop_
_entity_poly.entity_id
_entity_poly.type
_entity_poly.pdbx_seq_one_letter_code
_entity_poly.pdbx_strand_id
1 'polypeptide(L)'
;MKKVILFILILIPFVFLSGCTANKANNAGDDQSGNQNQNPPAQQLSVKDYFPIIENTRYVYEGQGNEYASYTVNTDYTSETKVQQRINNGGTITAKVLELKDGKLTKLLARGEAYYRENLLEAKENDKEILLMEPLVQGTTWNLTNSRVRTITNVEADVTTPSGTYKAIEVTTTSSNDKTLDYYVKDVGLVKSVTVFDQDEISSSLSKIEKDVSFVQKVSFFYPGVNDGKIYYQEKELSFKTNEMTRPALEKAYKEVPNSNVGKVFSANTKINSLYLNSDGMVYLDLNEAFLKEMNAGSGYESMILQSVADTFGKYYNAQKVILTIDGKLYESGHLRFERGQSLEVNDENAVQVK
;
A
#
# COMPACT_ATOMS: atom_id res chain seq x y z
N MET A 1 -44.21 -37.85 -25.92
CA MET A 1 -43.20 -38.48 -26.80
C MET A 1 -41.82 -38.19 -26.24
N LYS A 2 -41.03 -39.24 -25.94
CA LYS A 2 -39.55 -39.27 -25.71
C LYS A 2 -39.02 -38.47 -24.50
N LYS A 3 -38.20 -38.99 -23.57
CA LYS A 3 -37.60 -40.30 -23.25
C LYS A 3 -37.23 -40.29 -21.75
N VAL A 4 -37.42 -41.42 -21.08
CA VAL A 4 -36.91 -41.78 -19.74
C VAL A 4 -35.55 -42.48 -19.91
N ILE A 5 -34.63 -42.37 -18.93
CA ILE A 5 -33.60 -43.33 -18.44
C ILE A 5 -32.74 -42.54 -17.43
N LEU A 6 -32.86 -42.70 -16.10
CA LEU A 6 -32.58 -43.81 -15.17
C LEU A 6 -31.08 -43.92 -14.78
N PHE A 7 -30.81 -43.43 -13.56
CA PHE A 7 -29.58 -43.60 -12.77
C PHE A 7 -29.35 -45.07 -12.40
N ILE A 8 -28.11 -45.56 -12.49
CA ILE A 8 -27.70 -46.86 -11.94
C ILE A 8 -26.53 -46.66 -10.99
N LEU A 9 -26.74 -47.15 -9.77
CA LEU A 9 -25.87 -47.14 -8.59
C LEU A 9 -25.60 -48.63 -8.25
N ILE A 10 -24.34 -49.08 -8.31
CA ILE A 10 -23.91 -50.45 -7.95
C ILE A 10 -22.49 -50.30 -7.38
N LEU A 11 -22.21 -50.36 -6.07
CA LEU A 11 -22.28 -51.43 -5.05
C LEU A 11 -21.25 -52.58 -5.24
N ILE A 12 -20.37 -52.68 -4.25
CA ILE A 12 -19.19 -53.55 -4.05
C ILE A 12 -19.59 -55.04 -3.97
N PRO A 13 -18.64 -55.99 -4.19
CA PRO A 13 -18.30 -56.86 -3.06
C PRO A 13 -16.81 -57.15 -2.87
N PHE A 14 -16.49 -57.28 -1.58
CA PHE A 14 -15.31 -57.84 -0.92
C PHE A 14 -15.17 -59.35 -1.24
N VAL A 15 -13.95 -59.84 -1.49
CA VAL A 15 -13.60 -61.26 -1.29
C VAL A 15 -12.21 -61.36 -0.65
N PHE A 16 -12.16 -62.19 0.39
CA PHE A 16 -11.07 -62.50 1.31
C PHE A 16 -10.35 -63.82 0.90
N LEU A 17 -9.08 -63.97 1.37
CA LEU A 17 -8.36 -65.23 1.73
C LEU A 17 -7.91 -66.13 0.55
N SER A 18 -6.77 -66.84 0.51
CA SER A 18 -5.67 -67.29 1.40
C SER A 18 -4.44 -67.53 0.47
N GLY A 19 -3.17 -67.37 0.84
CA GLY A 19 -2.39 -68.18 1.77
C GLY A 19 -1.38 -69.07 1.02
N CYS A 20 -0.07 -68.94 1.31
CA CYS A 20 0.87 -70.07 1.34
C CYS A 20 2.20 -69.68 1.98
N THR A 21 2.72 -70.64 2.74
CA THR A 21 3.72 -70.53 3.80
C THR A 21 5.13 -70.85 3.30
N ALA A 22 6.10 -70.40 4.09
CA ALA A 22 7.56 -70.48 3.97
C ALA A 22 8.20 -71.78 3.45
N ASN A 23 9.36 -71.61 2.79
CA ASN A 23 10.45 -72.56 2.90
C ASN A 23 11.81 -71.81 3.01
N LYS A 24 12.59 -72.15 4.04
CA LYS A 24 13.95 -71.66 4.28
C LYS A 24 14.94 -72.49 3.47
N ALA A 25 15.90 -71.84 2.81
CA ALA A 25 17.22 -72.41 2.54
C ALA A 25 18.27 -71.29 2.59
N ASN A 26 19.29 -71.51 3.41
CA ASN A 26 20.43 -70.62 3.62
C ASN A 26 21.27 -70.47 2.35
N ASN A 27 21.77 -69.26 2.09
CA ASN A 27 23.11 -69.08 1.55
C ASN A 27 23.68 -67.76 2.08
N ALA A 28 24.87 -67.86 2.67
CA ALA A 28 25.69 -66.73 3.06
C ALA A 28 26.19 -66.03 1.79
N GLY A 29 26.05 -64.71 1.76
CA GLY A 29 26.55 -63.83 0.71
C GLY A 29 26.60 -62.42 1.27
N ASP A 30 27.82 -61.93 1.41
CA ASP A 30 28.22 -60.57 1.76
C ASP A 30 27.43 -59.54 0.92
N ASP A 31 26.76 -58.58 1.55
CA ASP A 31 26.31 -57.39 0.82
C ASP A 31 26.30 -56.15 1.73
N GLN A 32 27.17 -55.22 1.38
CA GLN A 32 27.22 -53.87 1.93
C GLN A 32 25.97 -53.11 1.49
N SER A 33 24.97 -52.99 2.36
CA SER A 33 23.88 -52.04 2.16
C SER A 33 24.23 -50.71 2.83
N GLY A 34 24.75 -49.80 2.00
CA GLY A 34 24.97 -48.41 2.33
C GLY A 34 23.65 -47.73 2.73
N ASN A 35 23.66 -47.15 3.93
CA ASN A 35 22.60 -46.31 4.45
C ASN A 35 22.54 -45.03 3.61
N GLN A 36 21.70 -44.99 2.57
CA GLN A 36 21.37 -43.74 1.89
C GLN A 36 20.45 -42.92 2.80
N ASN A 37 21.06 -42.06 3.59
CA ASN A 37 20.43 -40.84 4.09
C ASN A 37 20.02 -40.01 2.87
N GLN A 38 18.80 -40.22 2.37
CA GLN A 38 18.15 -39.23 1.52
C GLN A 38 17.76 -38.07 2.43
N ASN A 39 18.61 -37.04 2.45
CA ASN A 39 18.18 -35.72 2.91
C ASN A 39 16.89 -35.37 2.16
N PRO A 40 15.86 -34.84 2.83
CA PRO A 40 14.68 -34.32 2.15
C PRO A 40 15.11 -33.37 1.03
N PRO A 41 14.43 -33.36 -0.14
CA PRO A 41 14.70 -32.38 -1.18
C PRO A 41 14.67 -30.98 -0.56
N ALA A 42 15.73 -30.20 -0.77
CA ALA A 42 15.77 -28.82 -0.30
C ALA A 42 14.50 -28.11 -0.78
N GLN A 43 13.75 -27.54 0.16
CA GLN A 43 12.50 -26.86 -0.16
C GLN A 43 12.79 -25.72 -1.15
N GLN A 44 12.21 -25.81 -2.34
CA GLN A 44 12.39 -24.80 -3.38
C GLN A 44 11.73 -23.49 -2.91
N LEU A 45 12.55 -22.48 -2.63
CA LEU A 45 12.08 -21.16 -2.20
C LEU A 45 11.43 -20.42 -3.38
N SER A 46 10.44 -19.60 -3.05
CA SER A 46 9.64 -18.79 -3.97
C SER A 46 9.89 -17.30 -3.76
N VAL A 47 9.46 -16.46 -4.70
CA VAL A 47 9.52 -14.99 -4.54
C VAL A 47 8.79 -14.52 -3.27
N LYS A 48 7.70 -15.20 -2.87
CA LYS A 48 6.93 -14.83 -1.67
C LYS A 48 7.74 -14.97 -0.39
N ASP A 49 8.68 -15.92 -0.35
CA ASP A 49 9.59 -16.12 0.79
C ASP A 49 10.60 -14.97 0.93
N TYR A 50 10.92 -14.27 -0.17
CA TYR A 50 11.85 -13.14 -0.19
C TYR A 50 11.15 -11.77 -0.20
N PHE A 51 9.82 -11.73 -0.25
CA PHE A 51 9.03 -10.52 -0.13
C PHE A 51 7.68 -10.81 0.56
N PRO A 52 7.69 -11.09 1.87
CA PRO A 52 6.46 -11.36 2.60
C PRO A 52 5.59 -10.09 2.68
N ILE A 53 4.28 -10.25 2.52
CA ILE A 53 3.32 -9.17 2.77
C ILE A 53 3.04 -9.14 4.28
N ILE A 54 3.57 -8.12 4.97
CA ILE A 54 3.42 -7.96 6.42
C ILE A 54 2.64 -6.68 6.72
N GLU A 55 1.50 -6.84 7.38
CA GLU A 55 0.65 -5.74 7.84
C GLU A 55 1.24 -5.03 9.05
N ASN A 56 0.79 -3.80 9.31
CA ASN A 56 1.11 -3.00 10.49
C ASN A 56 2.62 -2.89 10.75
N THR A 57 3.40 -2.78 9.68
CA THR A 57 4.85 -2.81 9.75
C THR A 57 5.44 -1.52 9.17
N ARG A 58 6.49 -1.03 9.83
CA ARG A 58 7.31 0.07 9.37
C ARG A 58 8.76 -0.36 9.25
N TYR A 59 9.34 -0.14 8.08
CA TYR A 59 10.76 -0.35 7.81
C TYR A 59 11.47 1.00 7.82
N VAL A 60 12.68 1.05 8.37
CA VAL A 60 13.53 2.24 8.41
C VAL A 60 14.85 1.90 7.71
N TYR A 61 15.20 2.68 6.68
CA TYR A 61 16.43 2.54 5.92
C TYR A 61 17.32 3.76 6.15
N GLU A 62 18.58 3.50 6.51
CA GLU A 62 19.63 4.49 6.57
C GLU A 62 20.26 4.68 5.20
N GLY A 63 20.44 5.94 4.80
CA GLY A 63 20.98 6.32 3.50
C GLY A 63 22.40 6.86 3.58
N GLN A 64 23.16 6.65 2.50
CA GLN A 64 24.46 7.27 2.26
C GLN A 64 24.53 7.79 0.82
N GLY A 65 25.36 8.82 0.60
CA GLY A 65 25.60 9.42 -0.73
C GLY A 65 24.73 10.64 -1.05
N ASN A 66 23.47 10.69 -0.64
CA ASN A 66 22.62 11.90 -0.77
C ASN A 66 21.54 12.02 0.33
N GLU A 67 20.87 13.17 0.41
CA GLU A 67 19.85 13.46 1.42
C GLU A 67 18.55 12.64 1.27
N TYR A 68 18.30 12.05 0.10
CA TYR A 68 17.09 11.27 -0.22
C TYR A 68 17.29 9.75 -0.10
N ALA A 69 18.50 9.30 0.26
CA ALA A 69 18.85 7.89 0.36
C ALA A 69 18.29 7.23 1.61
N SER A 70 18.02 8.01 2.66
CA SER A 70 17.32 7.52 3.86
C SER A 70 15.82 7.55 3.60
N TYR A 71 15.12 6.49 3.96
CA TYR A 71 13.66 6.48 3.82
C TYR A 71 12.99 5.53 4.82
N THR A 72 11.70 5.72 4.99
CA THR A 72 10.83 4.81 5.74
C THR A 72 9.77 4.23 4.83
N VAL A 73 9.33 3.02 5.15
CA VAL A 73 8.28 2.31 4.41
C VAL A 73 7.19 1.86 5.38
N ASN A 74 5.95 2.28 5.15
CA ASN A 74 4.77 1.82 5.90
C ASN A 74 3.86 1.00 4.99
N THR A 75 3.29 -0.09 5.52
CA THR A 75 2.28 -0.89 4.80
C THR A 75 0.89 -0.27 4.96
N ASP A 76 0.40 0.42 3.94
CA ASP A 76 -0.90 1.13 3.98
C ASP A 76 -2.08 0.19 3.72
N TYR A 77 -1.99 -0.64 2.67
CA TYR A 77 -3.04 -1.58 2.25
C TYR A 77 -2.44 -2.88 1.72
N THR A 78 -3.17 -3.98 1.86
CA THR A 78 -2.79 -5.32 1.41
C THR A 78 -3.99 -6.05 0.82
N SER A 79 -3.71 -7.03 -0.02
CA SER A 79 -4.60 -8.12 -0.38
C SER A 79 -3.79 -9.43 -0.35
N GLU A 80 -4.38 -10.54 -0.81
CA GLU A 80 -3.69 -11.84 -0.84
C GLU A 80 -2.38 -11.80 -1.64
N THR A 81 -2.34 -11.04 -2.73
CA THR A 81 -1.20 -10.99 -3.65
C THR A 81 -0.59 -9.60 -3.79
N LYS A 82 -1.23 -8.54 -3.30
CA LYS A 82 -0.75 -7.17 -3.48
C LYS A 82 -0.46 -6.48 -2.16
N VAL A 83 0.50 -5.56 -2.19
CA VAL A 83 0.77 -4.64 -1.09
C VAL A 83 0.96 -3.22 -1.62
N GLN A 84 0.34 -2.27 -0.94
CA GLN A 84 0.60 -0.85 -1.10
C GLN A 84 1.48 -0.37 0.05
N GLN A 85 2.63 0.18 -0.32
CA GLN A 85 3.58 0.76 0.60
C GLN A 85 3.62 2.28 0.41
N ARG A 86 3.68 3.00 1.53
CA ARG A 86 4.01 4.42 1.60
C ARG A 86 5.50 4.54 1.88
N ILE A 87 6.22 5.22 0.99
CA ILE A 87 7.66 5.44 1.10
C ILE A 87 7.90 6.93 1.32
N ASN A 88 8.56 7.30 2.42
CA ASN A 88 8.90 8.68 2.73
C ASN A 88 10.43 8.81 2.84
N ASN A 89 11.03 9.59 1.95
CA ASN A 89 12.48 9.83 1.89
C ASN A 89 12.89 11.25 2.35
N GLY A 90 12.00 11.96 3.05
CA GLY A 90 12.20 13.34 3.50
C GLY A 90 11.95 14.40 2.42
N GLY A 91 12.11 14.07 1.14
CA GLY A 91 11.81 14.97 0.01
C GLY A 91 10.39 14.83 -0.52
N THR A 92 9.88 13.59 -0.60
CA THR A 92 8.52 13.30 -1.08
C THR A 92 7.96 12.05 -0.41
N ILE A 93 6.65 11.85 -0.55
CA ILE A 93 5.98 10.61 -0.20
C ILE A 93 5.51 9.92 -1.47
N THR A 94 5.91 8.66 -1.64
CA THR A 94 5.51 7.82 -2.77
C THR A 94 4.56 6.72 -2.31
N ALA A 95 3.43 6.57 -2.99
CA ALA A 95 2.60 5.38 -2.90
C ALA A 95 3.07 4.35 -3.95
N LYS A 96 3.49 3.16 -3.51
CA LYS A 96 4.00 2.09 -4.35
C LYS A 96 3.11 0.85 -4.20
N VAL A 97 2.61 0.30 -5.30
CA VAL A 97 1.85 -0.97 -5.29
C VAL A 97 2.71 -2.07 -5.92
N LEU A 98 2.84 -3.17 -5.19
CA LEU A 98 3.58 -4.36 -5.59
C LEU A 98 2.64 -5.56 -5.64
N GLU A 99 2.83 -6.46 -6.60
CA GLU A 99 2.06 -7.69 -6.77
C GLU A 99 2.98 -8.91 -6.84
N LEU A 100 2.62 -9.95 -6.07
CA LEU A 100 3.20 -11.28 -6.06
C LEU A 100 2.33 -12.22 -6.89
N LYS A 101 2.73 -12.46 -8.13
CA LYS A 101 1.96 -13.29 -9.06
C LYS A 101 2.87 -13.98 -10.07
N ASP A 102 2.53 -15.22 -10.42
CA ASP A 102 3.23 -16.01 -11.45
C ASP A 102 4.76 -16.09 -11.23
N GLY A 103 5.17 -16.29 -9.96
CA GLY A 103 6.59 -16.36 -9.57
C GLY A 103 7.34 -15.03 -9.69
N LYS A 104 6.64 -13.88 -9.68
CA LYS A 104 7.23 -12.55 -9.86
C LYS A 104 6.77 -11.58 -8.78
N LEU A 105 7.67 -10.70 -8.37
CA LEU A 105 7.38 -9.48 -7.65
C LEU A 105 7.36 -8.34 -8.67
N THR A 106 6.18 -7.76 -8.90
CA THR A 106 6.00 -6.72 -9.92
C THR A 106 5.54 -5.42 -9.26
N LYS A 107 6.25 -4.32 -9.51
CA LYS A 107 5.78 -2.96 -9.25
C LYS A 107 4.70 -2.62 -10.26
N LEU A 108 3.48 -2.38 -9.77
CA LEU A 108 2.32 -2.00 -10.58
C LEU A 108 2.11 -0.48 -10.63
N LEU A 109 2.49 0.22 -9.57
CA LEU A 109 2.31 1.66 -9.40
C LEU A 109 3.49 2.24 -8.61
N ALA A 110 3.94 3.42 -9.00
CA ALA A 110 4.74 4.31 -8.16
C ALA A 110 4.27 5.75 -8.40
N ARG A 111 3.54 6.32 -7.44
CA ARG A 111 3.03 7.70 -7.50
C ARG A 111 3.73 8.55 -6.45
N GLY A 112 4.58 9.47 -6.91
CA GLY A 112 5.17 10.50 -6.06
C GLY A 112 4.13 11.53 -5.59
N GLU A 113 4.51 12.38 -4.65
CA GLU A 113 3.65 13.44 -4.08
C GLU A 113 2.30 12.92 -3.53
N ALA A 114 2.27 11.65 -3.11
CA ALA A 114 1.10 10.98 -2.55
C ALA A 114 1.02 11.22 -1.02
N TYR A 115 0.86 12.49 -0.63
CA TYR A 115 0.79 12.89 0.78
C TYR A 115 -0.51 12.45 1.48
N TYR A 116 -1.56 12.16 0.70
CA TYR A 116 -2.82 11.58 1.15
C TYR A 116 -2.74 10.05 1.30
N ARG A 117 -3.78 9.44 1.88
CA ARG A 117 -3.92 7.99 2.01
C ARG A 117 -5.18 7.47 1.32
N GLU A 118 -4.99 6.81 0.19
CA GLU A 118 -6.03 6.12 -0.58
C GLU A 118 -5.63 4.68 -0.87
N ASN A 119 -6.62 3.81 -1.05
CA ASN A 119 -6.38 2.45 -1.51
C ASN A 119 -6.23 2.45 -3.04
N LEU A 120 -5.00 2.23 -3.50
CA LEU A 120 -4.60 2.20 -4.90
C LEU A 120 -4.26 0.78 -5.38
N LEU A 121 -4.60 -0.27 -4.62
CA LEU A 121 -4.30 -1.66 -5.00
C LEU A 121 -4.85 -2.05 -6.37
N GLU A 122 -5.98 -1.45 -6.76
CA GLU A 122 -6.65 -1.65 -8.05
C GLU A 122 -6.45 -0.50 -9.05
N ALA A 123 -5.57 0.45 -8.73
CA ALA A 123 -5.18 1.51 -9.66
C ALA A 123 -4.54 0.89 -10.91
N LYS A 124 -4.89 1.42 -12.07
CA LYS A 124 -4.36 0.97 -13.36
C LYS A 124 -3.32 1.96 -13.84
N GLU A 125 -2.09 1.51 -13.94
CA GLU A 125 -1.00 2.22 -14.60
C GLU A 125 -0.31 1.30 -15.61
N ASN A 126 0.34 1.93 -16.59
CA ASN A 126 1.01 1.21 -17.68
C ASN A 126 2.51 0.96 -17.41
N ASP A 127 3.11 1.62 -16.42
CA ASP A 127 4.53 1.45 -16.09
C ASP A 127 4.74 0.33 -15.05
N LYS A 128 4.74 -0.91 -15.55
CA LYS A 128 5.00 -2.11 -14.74
C LYS A 128 6.48 -2.48 -14.78
N GLU A 129 7.03 -2.85 -13.63
CA GLU A 129 8.43 -3.25 -13.52
C GLU A 129 8.58 -4.52 -12.67
N ILE A 130 9.24 -5.56 -13.20
CA ILE A 130 9.53 -6.79 -12.45
C ILE A 130 10.78 -6.56 -11.60
N LEU A 131 10.65 -6.67 -10.28
CA LEU A 131 11.71 -6.43 -9.29
C LEU A 131 12.50 -7.71 -8.96
N LEU A 132 11.82 -8.85 -8.88
CA LEU A 132 12.39 -10.17 -8.63
C LEU A 132 11.55 -11.24 -9.35
N MET A 133 12.17 -12.26 -9.95
CA MET A 133 11.46 -13.35 -10.60
C MET A 133 12.09 -14.73 -10.40
N GLU A 134 11.25 -15.74 -10.36
CA GLU A 134 11.63 -17.14 -10.46
C GLU A 134 12.09 -17.52 -11.88
N PRO A 135 12.99 -18.52 -12.03
CA PRO A 135 13.61 -19.30 -10.95
C PRO A 135 14.67 -18.49 -10.17
N LEU A 136 14.71 -18.65 -8.84
CA LEU A 136 15.65 -17.99 -7.93
C LEU A 136 17.04 -18.64 -7.99
N VAL A 137 17.67 -18.60 -9.17
CA VAL A 137 19.00 -19.14 -9.45
C VAL A 137 19.84 -18.05 -10.11
N GLN A 138 21.16 -18.10 -9.87
CA GLN A 138 22.10 -17.18 -10.50
C GLN A 138 22.03 -17.27 -12.04
N GLY A 139 21.99 -16.12 -12.71
CA GLY A 139 21.89 -15.99 -14.16
C GLY A 139 20.47 -15.75 -14.69
N THR A 140 19.42 -15.97 -13.88
CA THR A 140 18.04 -15.62 -14.25
C THR A 140 17.95 -14.13 -14.59
N THR A 141 17.52 -13.82 -15.81
CA THR A 141 17.61 -12.48 -16.41
C THR A 141 16.33 -12.09 -17.13
N TRP A 142 15.94 -10.82 -17.04
CA TRP A 142 14.79 -10.25 -17.75
C TRP A 142 15.03 -8.81 -18.18
N ASN A 143 14.33 -8.41 -19.23
CA ASN A 143 14.37 -7.06 -19.78
C ASN A 143 13.30 -6.18 -19.11
N LEU A 144 13.65 -4.93 -18.84
CA LEU A 144 12.73 -3.88 -18.38
C LEU A 144 12.30 -3.01 -19.58
N THR A 145 11.24 -2.21 -19.39
CA THR A 145 10.61 -1.37 -20.43
C THR A 145 11.54 -0.33 -21.06
N ASN A 146 12.64 0.04 -20.42
CA ASN A 146 13.63 1.01 -20.88
C ASN A 146 14.95 0.38 -21.36
N SER A 147 14.89 -0.85 -21.87
CA SER A 147 16.06 -1.62 -22.33
C SER A 147 17.10 -1.93 -21.24
N ARG A 148 16.81 -1.63 -19.97
CA ARG A 148 17.63 -2.09 -18.84
C ARG A 148 17.48 -3.60 -18.69
N VAL A 149 18.56 -4.22 -18.27
CA VAL A 149 18.62 -5.66 -18.01
C VAL A 149 18.75 -5.86 -16.50
N ARG A 150 17.93 -6.75 -15.96
CA ARG A 150 17.98 -7.15 -14.55
C ARG A 150 18.29 -8.64 -14.46
N THR A 151 19.23 -8.99 -13.58
CA THR A 151 19.77 -10.34 -13.44
C THR A 151 19.95 -10.70 -11.96
N ILE A 152 19.59 -11.93 -11.57
CA ILE A 152 20.03 -12.50 -10.29
C ILE A 152 21.52 -12.83 -10.41
N THR A 153 22.37 -12.04 -9.77
CA THR A 153 23.83 -12.17 -9.86
C THR A 153 24.41 -13.05 -8.76
N ASN A 154 23.71 -13.22 -7.63
CA ASN A 154 24.08 -14.11 -6.55
C ASN A 154 22.82 -14.54 -5.77
N VAL A 155 22.80 -15.75 -5.21
CA VAL A 155 21.68 -16.26 -4.38
C VAL A 155 22.04 -16.40 -2.90
N GLU A 156 23.32 -16.26 -2.55
CA GLU A 156 23.86 -16.33 -1.18
C GLU A 156 24.87 -15.21 -0.91
N ALA A 157 24.60 -14.00 -1.41
CA ALA A 157 25.45 -12.84 -1.18
C ALA A 157 25.49 -12.48 0.31
N ASP A 158 26.70 -12.27 0.85
CA ASP A 158 26.86 -11.70 2.19
C ASP A 158 26.54 -10.20 2.14
N VAL A 159 25.55 -9.78 2.93
CA VAL A 159 25.17 -8.37 3.06
C VAL A 159 25.07 -7.97 4.52
N THR A 160 25.72 -6.86 4.87
CA THR A 160 25.65 -6.25 6.20
C THR A 160 24.87 -4.95 6.14
N THR A 161 23.95 -4.79 7.08
CA THR A 161 23.12 -3.60 7.30
C THR A 161 23.12 -3.27 8.80
N PRO A 162 22.66 -2.09 9.23
CA PRO A 162 22.53 -1.81 10.67
C PRO A 162 21.58 -2.79 11.40
N SER A 163 20.61 -3.39 10.69
CA SER A 163 19.71 -4.41 11.26
C SER A 163 20.33 -5.81 11.42
N GLY A 164 21.50 -6.06 10.82
CA GLY A 164 22.20 -7.35 10.90
C GLY A 164 22.96 -7.73 9.62
N THR A 165 23.57 -8.91 9.66
CA THR A 165 24.25 -9.55 8.54
C THR A 165 23.43 -10.72 8.02
N TYR A 166 23.30 -10.84 6.70
CA TYR A 166 22.41 -11.78 6.04
C TYR A 166 23.07 -12.49 4.85
N LYS A 167 22.46 -13.61 4.46
CA LYS A 167 22.56 -14.16 3.10
C LYS A 167 21.38 -13.66 2.27
N ALA A 168 21.67 -13.06 1.12
CA ALA A 168 20.67 -12.43 0.26
C ALA A 168 20.74 -12.92 -1.19
N ILE A 169 19.59 -12.85 -1.87
CA ILE A 169 19.55 -12.82 -3.32
C ILE A 169 19.97 -11.42 -3.76
N GLU A 170 21.06 -11.34 -4.50
CA GLU A 170 21.54 -10.11 -5.15
C GLU A 170 20.96 -10.04 -6.56
N VAL A 171 20.27 -8.94 -6.83
CA VAL A 171 19.70 -8.61 -8.13
C VAL A 171 20.40 -7.37 -8.66
N THR A 172 21.12 -7.53 -9.76
CA THR A 172 21.79 -6.42 -10.45
C THR A 172 20.92 -5.90 -11.58
N THR A 173 20.74 -4.58 -11.64
CA THR A 173 20.17 -3.88 -12.78
C THR A 173 21.25 -3.01 -13.43
N THR A 174 21.51 -3.20 -14.71
CA THR A 174 22.51 -2.41 -15.45
C THR A 174 21.79 -1.50 -16.44
N SER A 175 22.20 -0.23 -16.49
CA SER A 175 21.84 0.73 -17.54
C SER A 175 23.10 1.20 -18.28
N SER A 176 22.98 2.18 -19.17
CA SER A 176 24.14 2.72 -19.88
C SER A 176 25.12 3.47 -18.98
N ASN A 177 24.62 4.07 -17.88
CA ASN A 177 25.38 5.00 -17.05
C ASN A 177 25.43 4.60 -15.57
N ASP A 178 24.55 3.68 -15.14
CA ASP A 178 24.46 3.26 -13.75
C ASP A 178 24.32 1.74 -13.60
N LYS A 179 24.61 1.29 -12.38
CA LYS A 179 24.37 -0.07 -11.91
C LYS A 179 23.70 -0.01 -10.55
N THR A 180 22.57 -0.69 -10.40
CA THR A 180 21.88 -0.85 -9.11
C THR A 180 21.96 -2.31 -8.65
N LEU A 181 22.33 -2.53 -7.39
CA LEU A 181 22.31 -3.83 -6.73
C LEU A 181 21.27 -3.82 -5.62
N ASP A 182 20.27 -4.68 -5.72
CA ASP A 182 19.22 -4.87 -4.72
C ASP A 182 19.40 -6.23 -4.02
N TYR A 183 19.35 -6.24 -2.69
CA TYR A 183 19.58 -7.42 -1.86
C TYR A 183 18.28 -7.82 -1.16
N TYR A 184 17.74 -8.99 -1.51
CA TYR A 184 16.51 -9.54 -0.93
C TYR A 184 16.84 -10.68 0.04
N VAL A 185 16.31 -10.60 1.26
CA VAL A 185 16.52 -11.58 2.32
C VAL A 185 15.21 -12.31 2.62
N LYS A 186 15.33 -13.63 2.80
CA LYS A 186 14.22 -14.50 3.18
C LYS A 186 13.52 -13.99 4.45
N ASP A 187 12.20 -14.02 4.45
CA ASP A 187 11.30 -13.59 5.54
C ASP A 187 11.38 -12.08 5.88
N VAL A 188 12.15 -11.29 5.12
CA VAL A 188 12.39 -9.87 5.38
C VAL A 188 11.96 -8.97 4.22
N GLY A 189 12.40 -9.27 2.99
CA GLY A 189 12.25 -8.34 1.87
C GLY A 189 13.57 -7.75 1.39
N LEU A 190 13.48 -6.59 0.75
CA LEU A 190 14.64 -5.76 0.39
C LEU A 190 15.34 -5.28 1.66
N VAL A 191 16.63 -5.56 1.83
CA VAL A 191 17.41 -5.09 2.98
C VAL A 191 18.46 -4.05 2.61
N LYS A 192 18.87 -4.01 1.36
CA LYS A 192 19.85 -3.03 0.87
C LYS A 192 19.64 -2.75 -0.60
N SER A 193 19.83 -1.50 -1.00
CA SER A 193 19.96 -1.09 -2.40
C SER A 193 21.20 -0.22 -2.53
N VAL A 194 21.99 -0.43 -3.59
CA VAL A 194 23.20 0.33 -3.89
C VAL A 194 23.16 0.72 -5.36
N THR A 195 23.14 2.02 -5.65
CA THR A 195 23.26 2.54 -7.02
C THR A 195 24.63 3.19 -7.17
N VAL A 196 25.37 2.72 -8.17
CA VAL A 196 26.68 3.24 -8.55
C VAL A 196 26.53 3.92 -9.91
N PHE A 197 27.02 5.15 -10.02
CA PHE A 197 27.13 5.89 -11.28
C PHE A 197 28.46 6.64 -11.27
N ASP A 198 29.23 6.53 -12.35
CA ASP A 198 30.61 7.02 -12.42
C ASP A 198 31.50 6.55 -11.24
N GLN A 199 31.85 7.45 -10.32
CA GLN A 199 32.63 7.17 -9.10
C GLN A 199 31.82 7.34 -7.81
N ASP A 200 30.54 7.71 -7.93
CA ASP A 200 29.67 7.97 -6.80
C ASP A 200 28.83 6.73 -6.47
N GLU A 201 28.56 6.56 -5.18
CA GLU A 201 27.72 5.49 -4.65
C GLU A 201 26.63 6.10 -3.77
N ILE A 202 25.38 5.74 -4.06
CA ILE A 202 24.22 6.05 -3.22
C ILE A 202 23.65 4.73 -2.73
N SER A 203 23.47 4.58 -1.42
CA SER A 203 22.95 3.34 -0.85
C SER A 203 21.91 3.59 0.23
N SER A 204 21.03 2.61 0.39
CA SER A 204 20.02 2.55 1.45
C SER A 204 20.09 1.18 2.10
N SER A 205 20.24 1.13 3.43
CA SER A 205 20.40 -0.11 4.19
C SER A 205 19.38 -0.20 5.32
N LEU A 206 18.72 -1.35 5.44
CA LEU A 206 17.72 -1.60 6.47
C LEU A 206 18.33 -1.48 7.86
N SER A 207 17.80 -0.57 8.65
CA SER A 207 18.25 -0.32 10.01
C SER A 207 17.30 -0.93 11.04
N LYS A 208 15.99 -0.84 10.80
CA LYS A 208 14.98 -1.29 11.77
C LYS A 208 13.70 -1.76 11.08
N ILE A 209 13.07 -2.77 11.67
CA ILE A 209 11.68 -3.17 11.38
C ILE A 209 10.87 -3.02 12.67
N GLU A 210 9.83 -2.20 12.61
CA GLU A 210 8.85 -2.00 13.68
C GLU A 210 7.58 -2.75 13.31
N LYS A 211 7.22 -3.77 14.11
CA LYS A 211 6.03 -4.60 13.89
C LYS A 211 4.87 -4.13 14.76
N ASP A 212 3.65 -4.40 14.31
CA ASP A 212 2.39 -4.03 14.96
C ASP A 212 2.26 -2.52 15.28
N VAL A 213 2.79 -1.67 14.39
CA VAL A 213 2.69 -0.21 14.49
C VAL A 213 1.58 0.32 13.61
N SER A 214 0.91 1.37 14.06
CA SER A 214 0.01 2.16 13.22
C SER A 214 0.79 3.26 12.50
N PHE A 215 0.36 3.61 11.29
CA PHE A 215 0.77 4.85 10.65
C PHE A 215 0.02 6.02 11.29
N VAL A 216 0.73 7.08 11.68
CA VAL A 216 0.13 8.29 12.24
C VAL A 216 0.32 9.43 11.26
N GLN A 217 -0.77 10.12 10.92
CA GLN A 217 -0.79 11.26 10.02
C GLN A 217 -1.41 12.47 10.72
N LYS A 218 -0.77 13.63 10.63
CA LYS A 218 -1.37 14.91 11.02
C LYS A 218 -2.24 15.42 9.88
N VAL A 219 -3.49 15.79 10.20
CA VAL A 219 -4.45 16.35 9.25
C VAL A 219 -5.01 17.64 9.80
N SER A 220 -4.99 18.71 9.00
CA SER A 220 -5.60 19.99 9.35
C SER A 220 -7.09 19.97 9.03
N PHE A 221 -7.93 20.23 10.03
CA PHE A 221 -9.37 20.41 9.88
C PHE A 221 -9.73 21.87 10.08
N PHE A 222 -10.47 22.45 9.14
CA PHE A 222 -10.83 23.86 9.12
C PHE A 222 -12.26 24.06 9.62
N TYR A 223 -12.52 25.18 10.30
CA TYR A 223 -13.79 25.49 10.95
C TYR A 223 -14.12 26.99 10.82
N PRO A 224 -15.39 27.36 10.63
CA PRO A 224 -15.80 28.76 10.61
C PRO A 224 -15.78 29.36 12.02
N GLY A 225 -15.19 30.54 12.21
CA GLY A 225 -15.26 31.28 13.46
C GLY A 225 -16.70 31.71 13.76
N VAL A 226 -17.15 31.57 15.01
CA VAL A 226 -18.56 31.83 15.37
C VAL A 226 -18.90 33.33 15.33
N ASN A 227 -17.95 34.22 15.64
CA ASN A 227 -18.24 35.63 15.91
C ASN A 227 -17.38 36.66 15.14
N ASP A 228 -16.39 36.23 14.36
CA ASP A 228 -15.39 37.14 13.81
C ASP A 228 -15.14 36.99 12.30
N GLY A 229 -15.91 36.13 11.64
CA GLY A 229 -15.84 35.94 10.19
C GLY A 229 -14.55 35.29 9.69
N LYS A 230 -13.72 34.73 10.58
CA LYS A 230 -12.46 34.07 10.21
C LYS A 230 -12.64 32.58 10.01
N ILE A 231 -11.71 31.97 9.29
CA ILE A 231 -11.54 30.51 9.27
C ILE A 231 -10.44 30.14 10.25
N TYR A 232 -10.70 29.11 11.04
CA TYR A 232 -9.76 28.53 11.97
C TYR A 232 -9.36 27.12 11.54
N TYR A 233 -8.23 26.62 12.00
CA TYR A 233 -7.88 25.21 11.80
C TYR A 233 -7.31 24.56 13.07
N GLN A 234 -7.51 23.24 13.17
CA GLN A 234 -6.84 22.40 14.15
C GLN A 234 -6.19 21.22 13.45
N GLU A 235 -4.93 20.96 13.77
CA GLU A 235 -4.26 19.71 13.40
C GLU A 235 -4.67 18.59 14.34
N LYS A 236 -5.08 17.46 13.77
CA LYS A 236 -5.39 16.24 14.52
C LYS A 236 -4.53 15.09 14.01
N GLU A 237 -4.06 14.27 14.93
CA GLU A 237 -3.36 13.03 14.60
C GLU A 237 -4.37 11.91 14.36
N LEU A 238 -4.34 11.35 13.15
CA LEU A 238 -5.11 10.18 12.76
C LEU A 238 -4.18 8.97 12.71
N SER A 239 -4.61 7.88 13.35
CA SER A 239 -3.87 6.61 13.38
C SER A 239 -4.55 5.60 12.47
N PHE A 240 -3.75 4.88 11.68
CA PHE A 240 -4.20 3.89 10.72
C PHE A 240 -3.43 2.59 10.87
N LYS A 241 -4.16 1.49 11.12
CA LYS A 241 -3.67 0.14 10.84
C LYS A 241 -3.81 -0.16 9.34
N THR A 242 -3.07 -1.15 8.85
CA THR A 242 -3.17 -1.61 7.46
C THR A 242 -4.63 -1.95 7.13
N ASN A 243 -5.06 -1.61 5.91
CA ASN A 243 -6.42 -1.79 5.40
C ASN A 243 -7.54 -0.95 6.05
N GLU A 244 -7.26 -0.16 7.09
CA GLU A 244 -8.29 0.75 7.62
C GLU A 244 -8.69 1.79 6.57
N MET A 245 -9.98 2.10 6.49
CA MET A 245 -10.48 3.08 5.54
C MET A 245 -10.20 4.50 6.02
N THR A 246 -9.58 5.32 5.16
CA THR A 246 -9.25 6.72 5.47
C THR A 246 -10.50 7.57 5.69
N ARG A 247 -11.50 7.41 4.83
CA ARG A 247 -12.71 8.25 4.81
C ARG A 247 -13.46 8.25 6.15
N PRO A 248 -13.80 7.10 6.78
CA PRO A 248 -14.43 7.10 8.11
C PRO A 248 -13.59 7.76 9.20
N ALA A 249 -12.25 7.68 9.14
CA ALA A 249 -11.38 8.33 10.12
C ALA A 249 -11.44 9.85 9.97
N LEU A 250 -11.36 10.37 8.73
CA LEU A 250 -11.55 11.80 8.43
C LEU A 250 -12.93 12.27 8.87
N GLU A 251 -13.98 11.53 8.52
CA GLU A 251 -15.36 11.85 8.90
C GLU A 251 -15.51 11.94 10.43
N LYS A 252 -15.05 10.92 11.15
CA LYS A 252 -15.12 10.88 12.62
C LYS A 252 -14.37 12.06 13.23
N ALA A 253 -13.14 12.30 12.78
CA ALA A 253 -12.32 13.40 13.29
C ALA A 253 -12.95 14.76 13.00
N TYR A 254 -13.60 14.95 11.85
CA TYR A 254 -14.18 16.26 11.51
C TYR A 254 -15.47 16.58 12.28
N LYS A 255 -16.15 15.56 12.81
CA LYS A 255 -17.32 15.73 13.68
C LYS A 255 -16.97 16.30 15.06
N GLU A 256 -15.72 16.15 15.49
CA GLU A 256 -15.23 16.65 16.77
C GLU A 256 -14.85 18.13 16.64
N VAL A 257 -15.62 19.02 17.26
CA VAL A 257 -15.34 20.47 17.23
C VAL A 257 -14.33 20.80 18.34
N PRO A 258 -13.24 21.55 18.06
CA PRO A 258 -12.16 21.76 19.03
C PRO A 258 -12.58 22.53 20.28
N ASN A 259 -13.39 23.58 20.13
CA ASN A 259 -13.91 24.39 21.23
C ASN A 259 -15.13 25.20 20.77
N SER A 260 -15.72 25.98 21.68
CA SER A 260 -16.92 26.78 21.41
C SER A 260 -16.70 28.04 20.55
N ASN A 261 -15.46 28.39 20.21
CA ASN A 261 -15.16 29.59 19.41
C ASN A 261 -15.30 29.35 17.91
N VAL A 262 -15.34 28.08 17.50
CA VAL A 262 -15.51 27.68 16.10
C VAL A 262 -16.80 26.90 15.92
N GLY A 263 -17.36 27.00 14.72
CA GLY A 263 -18.58 26.34 14.32
C GLY A 263 -18.36 24.89 13.91
N LYS A 264 -19.46 24.15 13.94
CA LYS A 264 -19.53 22.78 13.45
C LYS A 264 -19.61 22.77 11.92
N VAL A 265 -18.76 21.97 11.28
CA VAL A 265 -18.82 21.73 9.82
C VAL A 265 -19.58 20.43 9.53
N PHE A 266 -19.18 19.31 10.14
CA PHE A 266 -19.89 18.04 10.03
C PHE A 266 -20.81 17.81 11.21
N SER A 267 -22.08 17.52 10.93
CA SER A 267 -23.05 17.08 11.92
C SER A 267 -22.74 15.65 12.41
N ALA A 268 -23.43 15.17 13.45
CA ALA A 268 -23.28 13.77 13.88
C ALA A 268 -23.70 12.78 12.77
N ASN A 269 -24.66 13.20 11.94
CA ASN A 269 -25.25 12.40 10.87
C ASN A 269 -24.61 12.64 9.50
N THR A 270 -23.76 13.67 9.36
CA THR A 270 -22.98 13.87 8.14
C THR A 270 -22.13 12.63 7.88
N LYS A 271 -22.19 12.13 6.65
CA LYS A 271 -21.35 11.04 6.17
C LYS A 271 -20.64 11.49 4.91
N ILE A 272 -19.40 11.06 4.77
CA ILE A 272 -18.72 11.12 3.49
C ILE A 272 -19.12 9.86 2.73
N ASN A 273 -19.74 9.99 1.57
CA ASN A 273 -20.13 8.88 0.69
C ASN A 273 -18.98 8.44 -0.22
N SER A 274 -18.25 9.40 -0.79
CA SER A 274 -17.01 9.18 -1.54
C SER A 274 -16.05 10.34 -1.36
N LEU A 275 -14.76 10.04 -1.42
CA LEU A 275 -13.69 11.03 -1.34
C LEU A 275 -12.50 10.49 -2.12
N TYR A 276 -12.10 11.21 -3.17
CA TYR A 276 -10.92 10.83 -3.95
C TYR A 276 -10.28 12.01 -4.69
N LEU A 277 -8.99 11.91 -4.99
CA LEU A 277 -8.31 12.79 -5.95
C LEU A 277 -8.49 12.25 -7.37
N ASN A 278 -9.10 13.03 -8.25
CA ASN A 278 -9.30 12.63 -9.64
C ASN A 278 -8.09 12.98 -10.51
N SER A 279 -8.02 12.39 -11.72
CA SER A 279 -6.91 12.63 -12.67
C SER A 279 -6.85 14.06 -13.21
N ASP A 280 -7.90 14.86 -13.03
CA ASP A 280 -7.94 16.29 -13.36
C ASP A 280 -7.29 17.18 -12.27
N GLY A 281 -6.78 16.57 -11.19
CA GLY A 281 -6.15 17.27 -10.08
C GLY A 281 -7.13 17.88 -9.06
N MET A 282 -8.43 17.61 -9.20
CA MET A 282 -9.46 18.09 -8.27
C MET A 282 -9.88 16.99 -7.30
N VAL A 283 -10.24 17.38 -6.08
CA VAL A 283 -10.80 16.46 -5.08
C VAL A 283 -12.30 16.34 -5.32
N TYR A 284 -12.80 15.12 -5.40
CA TYR A 284 -14.23 14.85 -5.51
C TYR A 284 -14.73 14.35 -4.16
N LEU A 285 -15.57 15.15 -3.52
CA LEU A 285 -16.17 14.88 -2.23
C LEU A 285 -17.69 14.76 -2.39
N ASP A 286 -18.23 13.59 -2.08
CA ASP A 286 -19.67 13.38 -1.96
C ASP A 286 -20.02 13.23 -0.48
N LEU A 287 -20.95 14.05 0.00
CA LEU A 287 -21.51 13.95 1.35
C LEU A 287 -22.97 13.49 1.29
N ASN A 288 -23.50 12.98 2.38
CA ASN A 288 -24.93 12.67 2.45
C ASN A 288 -25.80 13.92 2.68
N GLU A 289 -27.10 13.79 2.42
CA GLU A 289 -28.10 14.85 2.61
C GLU A 289 -28.11 15.50 4.01
N ALA A 290 -27.63 14.81 5.04
CA ALA A 290 -27.54 15.38 6.40
C ALA A 290 -26.63 16.61 6.46
N PHE A 291 -25.59 16.69 5.63
CA PHE A 291 -24.74 17.87 5.53
C PHE A 291 -25.56 19.12 5.16
N LEU A 292 -26.49 19.02 4.22
CA LEU A 292 -27.36 20.13 3.82
C LEU A 292 -28.45 20.40 4.86
N LYS A 293 -29.19 19.36 5.27
CA LYS A 293 -30.41 19.52 6.09
C LYS A 293 -30.13 19.98 7.51
N GLU A 294 -28.96 19.63 8.05
CA GLU A 294 -28.58 19.95 9.42
C GLU A 294 -27.64 21.15 9.50
N MET A 295 -27.29 21.74 8.34
CA MET A 295 -26.63 23.03 8.26
C MET A 295 -27.63 24.14 8.61
N ASN A 296 -27.65 24.53 9.89
CA ASN A 296 -28.47 25.64 10.35
C ASN A 296 -27.70 26.97 10.21
N ALA A 297 -27.49 27.42 8.97
CA ALA A 297 -26.67 28.58 8.64
C ALA A 297 -27.39 29.52 7.67
N GLY A 298 -27.21 30.84 7.85
CA GLY A 298 -27.52 31.82 6.81
C GLY A 298 -26.41 31.87 5.76
N SER A 299 -26.66 32.51 4.62
CA SER A 299 -25.77 32.50 3.44
C SER A 299 -24.30 32.80 3.71
N GLY A 300 -24.00 33.81 4.55
CA GLY A 300 -22.61 34.16 4.88
C GLY A 300 -21.88 33.05 5.65
N TYR A 301 -22.56 32.44 6.62
CA TYR A 301 -21.99 31.38 7.44
C TYR A 301 -21.91 30.05 6.67
N GLU A 302 -22.89 29.79 5.80
CA GLU A 302 -22.84 28.70 4.83
C GLU A 302 -21.57 28.79 3.95
N SER A 303 -21.27 29.95 3.39
CA SER A 303 -20.03 30.14 2.61
C SER A 303 -18.78 29.79 3.40
N MET A 304 -18.72 30.12 4.70
CA MET A 304 -17.57 29.77 5.55
C MET A 304 -17.50 28.27 5.85
N ILE A 305 -18.64 27.59 6.00
CA ILE A 305 -18.69 26.13 6.13
C ILE A 305 -18.16 25.47 4.84
N LEU A 306 -18.60 25.94 3.68
CA LEU A 306 -18.13 25.43 2.39
C LEU A 306 -16.64 25.69 2.18
N GLN A 307 -16.13 26.87 2.55
CA GLN A 307 -14.70 27.15 2.52
C GLN A 307 -13.93 26.20 3.45
N SER A 308 -14.43 25.95 4.65
CA SER A 308 -13.81 25.00 5.59
C SER A 308 -13.72 23.58 5.04
N VAL A 309 -14.76 23.14 4.32
CA VAL A 309 -14.76 21.85 3.59
C VAL A 309 -13.69 21.86 2.50
N ALA A 310 -13.65 22.93 1.69
CA ALA A 310 -12.67 23.08 0.62
C ALA A 310 -11.24 23.01 1.16
N ASP A 311 -10.93 23.80 2.18
CA ASP A 311 -9.60 23.88 2.79
C ASP A 311 -9.18 22.56 3.42
N THR A 312 -10.08 21.89 4.14
CA THR A 312 -9.77 20.60 4.78
C THR A 312 -9.41 19.53 3.77
N PHE A 313 -10.28 19.29 2.79
CA PHE A 313 -10.07 18.18 1.85
C PHE A 313 -9.10 18.54 0.73
N GLY A 314 -9.09 19.80 0.29
CA GLY A 314 -8.08 20.30 -0.63
C GLY A 314 -6.67 20.19 -0.05
N LYS A 315 -6.46 20.67 1.19
CA LYS A 315 -5.16 20.53 1.87
C LYS A 315 -4.77 19.07 2.12
N TYR A 316 -5.73 18.23 2.54
CA TYR A 316 -5.46 16.80 2.75
C TYR A 316 -4.89 16.11 1.49
N TYR A 317 -5.39 16.49 0.31
CA TYR A 317 -4.96 15.96 -0.97
C TYR A 317 -3.87 16.77 -1.68
N ASN A 318 -3.44 17.89 -1.11
CA ASN A 318 -2.58 18.88 -1.77
C ASN A 318 -3.14 19.36 -3.13
N ALA A 319 -4.45 19.61 -3.17
CA ALA A 319 -5.19 20.05 -4.34
C ALA A 319 -5.78 21.44 -4.13
N GLN A 320 -5.94 22.21 -5.20
CA GLN A 320 -6.43 23.59 -5.14
C GLN A 320 -7.96 23.72 -5.24
N LYS A 321 -8.64 22.63 -5.64
CA LYS A 321 -10.07 22.65 -5.98
C LYS A 321 -10.78 21.40 -5.47
N VAL A 322 -11.99 21.60 -4.94
CA VAL A 322 -12.87 20.55 -4.45
C VAL A 322 -14.23 20.61 -5.16
N ILE A 323 -14.61 19.53 -5.82
CA ILE A 323 -15.96 19.30 -6.34
C ILE A 323 -16.79 18.68 -5.22
N LEU A 324 -17.82 19.41 -4.77
CA LEU A 324 -18.74 18.95 -3.74
C LEU A 324 -20.07 18.50 -4.36
N THR A 325 -20.48 17.28 -4.02
CA THR A 325 -21.81 16.75 -4.33
C THR A 325 -22.50 16.23 -3.06
N ILE A 326 -23.82 16.14 -3.12
CA ILE A 326 -24.66 15.64 -2.03
C ILE A 326 -25.51 14.48 -2.54
N ASP A 327 -25.27 13.27 -2.03
CA ASP A 327 -25.87 12.02 -2.49
C ASP A 327 -25.84 11.89 -4.04
N GLY A 328 -24.70 12.22 -4.63
CA GLY A 328 -24.43 12.17 -6.07
C GLY A 328 -25.04 13.32 -6.89
N LYS A 329 -25.68 14.31 -6.24
CA LYS A 329 -26.28 15.48 -6.91
C LYS A 329 -25.43 16.73 -6.70
N LEU A 330 -25.57 17.70 -7.59
CA LEU A 330 -24.94 19.02 -7.42
C LEU A 330 -25.38 19.65 -6.11
N TYR A 331 -24.47 20.36 -5.47
CA TYR A 331 -24.78 21.13 -4.26
C TYR A 331 -25.84 22.19 -4.56
N GLU A 332 -26.93 22.17 -3.79
CA GLU A 332 -28.01 23.15 -3.88
C GLU A 332 -28.62 23.36 -2.50
N SER A 333 -28.57 24.60 -2.01
CA SER A 333 -29.15 25.06 -0.76
C SER A 333 -30.15 26.19 -1.01
N GLY A 334 -30.72 26.76 0.05
CA GLY A 334 -31.57 27.95 -0.05
C GLY A 334 -30.84 29.23 -0.47
N HIS A 335 -29.51 29.23 -0.53
CA HIS A 335 -28.70 30.42 -0.83
C HIS A 335 -27.71 30.23 -1.97
N LEU A 336 -27.24 29.00 -2.19
CA LEU A 336 -26.20 28.69 -3.17
C LEU A 336 -26.63 27.49 -4.02
N ARG A 337 -26.30 27.53 -5.30
CA ARG A 337 -26.53 26.44 -6.25
C ARG A 337 -25.31 26.30 -7.14
N PHE A 338 -24.74 25.10 -7.19
CA PHE A 338 -23.57 24.85 -8.00
C PHE A 338 -23.95 24.39 -9.39
N GLU A 339 -23.24 24.93 -10.38
CA GLU A 339 -23.29 24.43 -11.74
C GLU A 339 -22.40 23.19 -11.90
N ARG A 340 -22.64 22.45 -12.99
CA ARG A 340 -21.82 21.27 -13.30
C ARG A 340 -20.36 21.69 -13.51
N GLY A 341 -19.46 21.08 -12.74
CA GLY A 341 -18.01 21.36 -12.81
C GLY A 341 -17.59 22.61 -12.02
N GLN A 342 -18.52 23.30 -11.36
CA GLN A 342 -18.17 24.34 -10.40
C GLN A 342 -17.49 23.71 -9.19
N SER A 343 -16.29 24.21 -8.87
CA SER A 343 -15.49 23.78 -7.73
C SER A 343 -15.45 24.83 -6.64
N LEU A 344 -15.30 24.38 -5.40
CA LEU A 344 -14.80 25.20 -4.30
C LEU A 344 -13.29 25.37 -4.46
N GLU A 345 -12.78 26.60 -4.31
CA GLU A 345 -11.35 26.88 -4.33
C GLU A 345 -10.79 26.86 -2.91
N VAL A 346 -9.59 26.31 -2.75
CA VAL A 346 -8.87 26.30 -1.47
C VAL A 346 -8.31 27.69 -1.19
N ASN A 347 -8.50 28.18 0.03
CA ASN A 347 -8.03 29.48 0.49
C ASN A 347 -7.70 29.43 1.99
N ASP A 348 -6.66 28.67 2.33
CA ASP A 348 -6.26 28.43 3.71
C ASP A 348 -5.16 29.38 4.22
N GLU A 349 -4.66 30.29 3.38
CA GLU A 349 -3.53 31.17 3.68
C GLU A 349 -3.75 32.07 4.91
N ASN A 350 -5.00 32.50 5.13
CA ASN A 350 -5.39 33.39 6.23
C ASN A 350 -6.02 32.64 7.42
N ALA A 351 -6.02 31.31 7.38
CA ALA A 351 -6.62 30.52 8.46
C ALA A 351 -5.79 30.60 9.74
N VAL A 352 -6.48 30.73 10.88
CA VAL A 352 -5.84 30.91 12.18
C VAL A 352 -5.86 29.58 12.95
N GLN A 353 -4.73 29.18 13.53
CA GLN A 353 -4.74 27.98 14.37
C GLN A 353 -5.61 28.19 15.60
N VAL A 354 -6.46 27.21 15.91
CA VAL A 354 -7.24 27.21 17.15
C VAL A 354 -6.28 27.20 18.34
N LYS A 355 -6.47 28.16 19.26
CA LYS A 355 -5.71 28.25 20.50
C LYS A 355 -6.23 27.31 21.58
#